data_AF-A0A2K3KFS2-F1
#
_entry.id   AF-A0A2K3KFS2-F1
#
_cell.length_a   1.000
_cell.length_b   1.000
_cell.length_c   1.000
_cell.angle_alpha   90.00
_cell.angle_beta   90.00
_cell.angle_gamma   90.00
#
_symmetry.space_group_name_H-M   'P 1'
#
loop_
_entity.id
_entity.type
_entity.pdbx_description
1 polymer ?
#
loop_
_entity_poly.entity_id
_entity_poly.type
_entity_poly.pdbx_seq_one_letter_code
_entity_poly.pdbx_strand_id
1 'polypeptide(L)' 'MDADLWQEAINDEMNSLESNKTWCLVDLSPGCKPIGCKWILKKKLKPDGTVDKYKARLVAK' A
#
# COMPACT_ATOMS: atom_id res chain seq x y z
N MET A 1 14.80 12.37 0.09
CA MET A 1 14.11 12.59 1.37
C MET A 1 12.68 12.07 1.33
N ASP A 2 11.96 12.13 0.20
CA ASP A 2 10.59 11.60 0.10
C ASP A 2 10.48 10.07 0.13
N ALA A 3 11.55 9.33 -0.15
CA ALA A 3 11.55 7.87 -0.14
C ALA A 3 11.17 7.28 1.23
N ASP A 4 11.62 7.92 2.31
CA ASP A 4 11.31 7.54 3.69
C ASP A 4 9.82 7.70 4.00
N LEU A 5 9.22 8.82 3.54
CA LEU A 5 7.79 9.09 3.67
C LEU A 5 6.92 8.11 2.86
N TRP A 6 7.40 7.67 1.71
CA TRP A 6 6.73 6.62 0.93
C TRP A 6 6.84 5.26 1.62
N GLN A 7 8.00 4.94 2.20
CA GLN A 7 8.20 3.71 2.95
C GLN A 7 7.30 3.66 4.19
N GLU A 8 7.18 4.77 4.93
CA GLU A 8 6.25 4.89 6.04
C GLU A 8 4.80 4.68 5.59
N ALA A 9 4.38 5.31 4.49
CA ALA A 9 3.03 5.14 3.96
C ALA A 9 2.73 3.69 3.50
N ILE A 10 3.73 2.98 2.99
CA ILE A 10 3.61 1.56 2.63
C ILE A 10 3.46 0.70 3.89
N ASN A 11 4.29 0.95 4.91
CA ASN A 11 4.23 0.24 6.18
C ASN A 11 2.88 0.46 6.90
N ASP A 12 2.35 1.70 6.88
CA ASP A 12 1.03 2.04 7.43
C ASP A 12 -0.09 1.20 6.78
N GLU A 13 -0.07 1.07 5.45
CA GLU A 13 -1.05 0.24 4.72
C GLU A 13 -0.86 -1.26 5.02
N MET A 14 0.39 -1.77 5.06
CA MET A 14 0.66 -3.18 5.40
C MET A 14 0.18 -3.52 6.81
N ASN A 15 0.47 -2.66 7.79
CA ASN A 15 0.00 -2.82 9.16
C ASN A 15 -1.52 -2.75 9.25
N SER A 16 -2.16 -1.86 8.48
CA SER A 16 -3.62 -1.77 8.42
C SER A 16 -4.24 -3.05 7.86
N LEU A 17 -3.68 -3.61 6.79
CA LEU A 17 -4.14 -4.85 6.17
C LEU A 17 -4.05 -6.04 7.14
N GLU A 18 -2.94 -6.14 7.88
CA GLU A 18 -2.72 -7.15 8.91
C GLU A 18 -3.68 -6.97 10.10
N SER A 19 -3.80 -5.75 10.62
CA SER A 19 -4.69 -5.41 11.74
C SER A 19 -6.16 -5.70 11.42
N ASN A 20 -6.58 -5.41 10.19
CA ASN A 20 -7.93 -5.70 9.72
C ASN A 20 -8.15 -7.19 9.39
N LYS A 21 -7.09 -8.03 9.40
CA LYS A 21 -7.15 -9.45 9.03
C LYS A 21 -7.77 -9.71 7.66
N THR A 22 -7.66 -8.73 6.76
CA THR A 22 -8.23 -8.81 5.40
C THR A 22 -7.25 -9.37 4.39
N TRP A 23 -5.97 -9.45 4.75
CA TRP A 23 -4.89 -9.98 3.93
C TRP A 23 -4.03 -10.92 4.77
N CYS A 24 -3.83 -12.13 4.26
CA CYS A 24 -2.82 -13.05 4.75
C CYS A 24 -1.91 -13.41 3.57
N LEU A 25 -0.60 -13.30 3.76
CA LEU A 25 0.35 -13.84 2.81
C LEU A 25 0.28 -15.37 2.90
N VAL A 26 -0.04 -16.02 1.80
CA VAL A 26 -0.13 -17.49 1.71
C VAL A 26 0.70 -17.98 0.54
N ASP A 27 1.28 -19.17 0.69
CA ASP A 27 1.94 -19.85 -0.42
C ASP A 27 0.92 -20.17 -1.52
N LEU A 28 1.35 -20.01 -2.77
CA LEU A 28 0.52 -20.30 -3.93
C LEU A 28 0.23 -21.80 -3.98
N SER A 29 -1.04 -22.17 -3.86
CA SER A 29 -1.46 -23.56 -3.97
C SER A 29 -1.22 -24.11 -5.39
N PRO A 30 -0.81 -25.39 -5.51
CA PRO A 30 -0.51 -26.00 -6.81
C PRO A 30 -1.74 -25.95 -7.72
N GLY A 31 -1.55 -25.43 -8.94
CA GLY A 31 -2.61 -25.29 -9.95
C GLY A 31 -3.40 -23.97 -9.89
N CYS A 32 -3.15 -23.11 -8.91
CA CYS A 32 -3.77 -21.78 -8.85
C CYS A 32 -2.92 -20.74 -9.60
N LYS A 33 -3.60 -19.80 -10.27
CA LYS A 33 -2.95 -18.63 -10.88
C LYS A 33 -2.98 -17.49 -9.86
N PRO A 34 -1.82 -16.93 -9.47
CA PRO A 34 -1.80 -15.80 -8.55
C PRO A 34 -2.43 -14.58 -9.21
N ILE A 35 -3.15 -13.79 -8.41
CA ILE A 35 -3.61 -12.46 -8.83
C ILE A 35 -2.43 -11.51 -8.65
N GLY A 36 -2.07 -10.78 -9.70
CA GLY A 36 -1.04 -9.76 -9.60
C GLY A 36 -1.49 -8.64 -8.65
N CYS A 37 -0.56 -8.07 -7.89
CA CYS A 37 -0.81 -6.86 -7.11
C CYS A 37 0.00 -5.69 -7.66
N LYS A 38 -0.47 -4.47 -7.41
CA LYS A 38 0.23 -3.23 -7.74
C LYS A 38 0.08 -2.22 -6.61
N TRP A 39 1.11 -1.41 -6.42
CA TRP A 39 1.07 -0.28 -5.51
C TRP A 39 0.56 0.97 -6.22
N ILE A 40 -0.35 1.69 -5.57
CA ILE A 40 -0.83 3.01 -5.97
C ILE A 40 -0.28 4.02 -4.98
N LEU A 41 0.63 4.87 -5.46
CA LEU A 41 1.26 5.92 -4.67
C LEU A 41 0.65 7.28 -5.06
N LYS A 42 0.14 8.03 -4.09
CA LYS A 42 -0.44 9.36 -4.30
C LYS A 42 -0.04 10.32 -3.17
N LYS A 43 0.48 11.49 -3.54
CA LYS A 43 0.64 12.61 -2.59
C LYS A 43 -0.69 13.34 -2.48
N LYS A 44 -1.14 13.56 -1.25
CA LYS A 44 -2.21 14.52 -0.96
C LYS A 44 -1.57 15.87 -0.71
N LEU A 45 -2.10 16.90 -1.35
CA LEU A 45 -1.69 18.28 -1.16
C LEU A 45 -2.78 19.02 -0.37
N LYS A 46 -2.37 19.99 0.43
CA LYS A 46 -3.24 20.94 1.11
C LYS A 46 -3.73 22.01 0.12
N PRO A 47 -4.78 22.79 0.46
CA PRO A 47 -5.24 23.90 -0.38
C PRO A 47 -4.16 24.94 -0.69
N ASP A 48 -3.17 25.10 0.20
CA ASP A 48 -2.00 25.97 0.03
C ASP A 48 -0.90 25.35 -0.85
N GLY A 49 -1.07 24.11 -1.33
CA GLY A 49 -0.13 23.44 -2.24
C GLY A 49 0.98 22.67 -1.55
N THR A 50 1.13 22.74 -0.22
CA THR A 50 2.09 21.91 0.52
C THR A 50 1.61 20.45 0.66
N VAL A 51 2.54 19.53 0.93
CA VAL A 51 2.20 18.12 1.11
C VAL A 51 1.47 17.91 2.43
N ASP A 52 0.26 17.34 2.34
CA ASP A 52 -0.56 16.95 3.48
C ASP A 52 -0.16 15.56 4.00
N LYS A 53 -0.21 14.56 3.11
CA LYS A 53 0.13 13.17 3.44
C LYS A 53 0.55 12.38 2.20
N TYR A 54 1.48 11.45 2.41
CA TYR A 54 1.80 10.39 1.46
C TYR A 54 0.82 9.22 1.63
N LYS A 55 0.18 8.80 0.55
CA LYS A 55 -0.78 7.70 0.56
C LYS A 55 -0.30 6.59 -0.36
N ALA A 56 -0.08 5.41 0.20
CA ALA A 56 0.15 4.18 -0.54
C ALA A 56 -1.07 3.27 -0.42
N ARG A 57 -1.41 2.53 -1.48
CA ARG A 57 -2.43 1.47 -1.46
C ARG A 57 -1.99 0.26 -2.26
N LEU A 58 -2.21 -0.93 -1.70
CA LEU A 58 -2.03 -2.19 -2.42
C LEU A 58 -3.35 -2.61 -3.07
N VAL A 59 -3.36 -2.84 -4.38
CA VAL A 59 -4.56 -3.25 -5.13
C VAL A 59 -4.28 -4.42 -6.05
N ALA A 60 -5.30 -5.23 -6.35
CA ALA A 60 -5.23 -6.26 -7.38
C ALA A 60 -5.07 -5.62 -8.77
N LYS A 61 -4.39 -6.34 -9.68
CA LYS A 61 -4.15 -5.95 -11.06
C LYS A 61 -4.89 -6.86 -12.04
#